data_AF-A0A2S5Z7K6-F1
#
_entry.id   AF-A0A2S5Z7K6-F1
#
_cell.length_a   1.000
_cell.length_b   1.000
_cell.length_c   1.000
_cell.angle_alpha   90.00
_cell.angle_beta   90.00
_cell.angle_gamma   90.00
#
_symmetry.space_group_name_H-M   'P 1'
#
loop_
_entity.id
_entity.type
_entity.pdbx_description
1 polymer ?
#
loop_
_entity_poly.entity_id
_entity_poly.type
_entity_poly.pdbx_seq_one_letter_code
_entity_poly.pdbx_strand_id
1 'polypeptide(L)'
;MKTVRQPPFLLAFVLACFVQAVAANQPKPGSDNMEEMLKQLEMLEQLDRLDRQDFSAAVDKAYECVDARNFSCADRQLKEAERLVFDESSRQRLAEARDYRTEMYEIAEEEKKRLAMERRIQECSANCPIRREYEDCVDGYQNPRYCREPASDQPSGSNSNNTMMMLNQTVQQFKQFTENQLAQQRQQLEMQQRMYEEQRLRQEAIKRQQEQQRREMERRRSQQLAEAERREAELIDRRQRAEEERRRLEARRQAEETARQRAEERRQAEEARRLARQQEILERQQARERERAEREARRAAYLAAMQQGIKLYGRSCPGPSKHVFGTVPNIKPEEVGCLDVYFEVYCPGSASVQHRGVMETMLNNVNGCYGDTKEVPETLPCAAREFRVKVTKVTSC
;
A
#
# COMPACT_ATOMS: atom_id res chain seq x y z
N MET A 1 -43.83 41.87 29.51
CA MET A 1 -43.04 40.80 30.13
C MET A 1 -42.14 41.42 31.20
N LYS A 2 -42.43 41.16 32.48
CA LYS A 2 -41.73 41.76 33.64
C LYS A 2 -40.64 40.80 34.12
N THR A 3 -39.38 41.19 33.97
CA THR A 3 -38.22 40.52 34.55
C THR A 3 -38.08 40.87 36.03
N VAL A 4 -38.23 39.87 36.90
CA VAL A 4 -37.99 39.95 38.34
C VAL A 4 -36.51 39.69 38.60
N ARG A 5 -35.78 40.68 39.12
CA ARG A 5 -34.41 40.55 39.62
C ARG A 5 -34.46 40.00 41.05
N GLN A 6 -33.89 38.82 41.29
CA GLN A 6 -33.62 38.30 42.62
C GLN A 6 -32.26 38.81 43.14
N PRO A 7 -32.13 39.13 44.45
CA PRO A 7 -30.90 39.63 45.04
C PRO A 7 -29.89 38.51 45.36
N PRO A 8 -28.58 38.75 45.22
CA PRO A 8 -27.53 37.72 45.27
C PRO A 8 -27.03 37.35 46.68
N PHE A 9 -27.74 37.71 47.75
CA PHE A 9 -27.18 37.64 49.11
C PHE A 9 -27.55 36.39 49.93
N LEU A 10 -28.41 35.50 49.44
CA LEU A 10 -28.81 34.29 50.20
C LEU A 10 -28.04 33.01 49.85
N LEU A 11 -27.19 33.03 48.81
CA LEU A 11 -26.44 31.84 48.39
C LEU A 11 -25.09 31.68 49.12
N ALA A 12 -24.59 32.73 49.77
CA ALA A 12 -23.32 32.70 50.50
C ALA A 12 -23.42 32.05 51.89
N PHE A 13 -24.61 32.06 52.53
CA PHE A 13 -24.76 31.54 53.89
C PHE A 13 -25.06 30.04 53.95
N VAL A 14 -25.62 29.45 52.89
CA VAL A 14 -25.84 27.99 52.83
C VAL A 14 -24.54 27.23 52.53
N LEU A 15 -23.57 27.87 51.88
CA LEU A 15 -22.26 27.27 51.58
C LEU A 15 -21.29 27.24 52.78
N ALA A 16 -21.53 28.06 53.83
CA ALA A 16 -20.65 28.10 55.00
C ALA A 16 -20.97 27.02 56.05
N CYS A 17 -22.21 26.52 56.11
CA CYS A 17 -22.60 25.50 57.11
C CYS A 17 -22.32 24.05 56.68
N PHE A 18 -22.00 23.78 55.41
CA PHE A 18 -21.64 22.43 54.96
C PHE A 18 -20.16 22.08 55.11
N VAL A 19 -19.29 23.04 55.46
CA VAL A 19 -17.83 22.81 55.52
C VAL A 19 -17.36 22.20 56.84
N GLN A 20 -18.16 22.21 57.91
CA GLN A 20 -17.72 21.71 59.23
C GLN A 20 -18.19 20.28 59.59
N ALA A 21 -19.00 19.62 58.76
CA ALA A 21 -19.48 18.26 59.02
C ALA A 21 -18.76 17.15 58.22
N VAL A 22 -17.78 17.48 57.38
CA VAL A 22 -17.06 16.52 56.49
C VAL A 22 -15.58 16.38 56.89
N ALA A 23 -15.28 16.29 58.18
CA ALA A 23 -13.91 16.11 58.67
C ALA A 23 -13.64 14.76 59.35
N ALA A 24 -14.66 13.92 59.56
CA ALA A 24 -14.52 12.68 60.36
C ALA A 24 -14.74 11.37 59.58
N ASN A 25 -14.95 11.42 58.27
CA ASN A 25 -15.09 10.23 57.45
C ASN A 25 -14.31 10.39 56.15
N GLN A 26 -13.00 10.60 56.25
CA GLN A 26 -12.12 10.38 55.11
C GLN A 26 -11.88 8.88 55.00
N PRO A 27 -12.47 8.17 54.00
CA PRO A 27 -12.00 6.84 53.66
C PRO A 27 -10.51 6.97 53.37
N LYS A 28 -9.70 6.11 54.00
CA LYS A 28 -8.28 5.99 53.66
C LYS A 28 -8.19 5.92 52.13
N PRO A 29 -7.32 6.69 51.46
CA PRO A 29 -7.10 6.59 50.03
C PRO A 29 -6.56 5.19 49.74
N GLY A 30 -7.48 4.25 49.59
CA GLY A 30 -7.20 2.87 49.20
C GLY A 30 -6.78 2.90 47.75
N SER A 31 -5.64 2.26 47.48
CA SER A 31 -5.11 1.96 46.15
C SER A 31 -6.14 1.34 45.19
N ASP A 32 -7.24 0.78 45.71
CA ASP A 32 -8.27 0.08 44.94
C ASP A 32 -9.07 0.99 43.99
N ASN A 33 -9.26 2.28 44.32
CA ASN A 33 -10.02 3.20 43.43
C ASN A 33 -9.25 3.56 42.15
N MET A 34 -7.93 3.47 42.16
CA MET A 34 -7.11 3.78 40.98
C MET A 34 -7.15 2.63 39.97
N GLU A 35 -7.19 1.39 40.45
CA GLU A 35 -7.30 0.19 39.61
C GLU A 35 -8.67 0.12 38.91
N GLU A 36 -9.76 0.47 39.61
CA GLU A 36 -11.10 0.51 39.00
C GLU A 36 -11.23 1.62 37.94
N MET A 37 -10.64 2.79 38.18
CA MET A 37 -10.61 3.88 37.19
C MET A 37 -9.74 3.53 35.97
N LEU A 38 -8.60 2.86 36.15
CA LEU A 38 -7.79 2.35 35.04
C LEU A 38 -8.56 1.32 34.21
N LYS A 39 -9.32 0.44 34.87
CA LYS A 39 -10.17 -0.55 34.19
C LYS A 39 -11.31 0.10 33.40
N GLN A 40 -11.89 1.18 33.92
CA GLN A 40 -12.89 1.96 33.18
C GLN A 40 -12.28 2.66 31.96
N LEU A 41 -11.06 3.21 32.08
CA LEU A 41 -10.35 3.81 30.95
C LEU A 41 -9.99 2.78 29.88
N GLU A 42 -9.54 1.59 30.29
CA GLU A 42 -9.24 0.48 29.37
C GLU A 42 -10.50 0.03 28.61
N MET A 43 -11.65 -0.04 29.29
CA MET A 43 -12.93 -0.37 28.65
C MET A 43 -13.38 0.71 27.65
N LEU A 44 -13.16 1.98 27.96
CA LEU A 44 -13.45 3.09 27.04
C LEU A 44 -12.53 3.06 25.81
N GLU A 45 -11.25 2.76 25.99
CA GLU A 45 -10.31 2.61 24.87
C GLU A 45 -10.69 1.41 23.98
N GLN A 46 -11.17 0.32 24.59
CA GLN A 46 -11.65 -0.84 23.84
C GLN A 46 -12.91 -0.52 23.01
N LEU A 47 -13.85 0.26 23.55
CA LEU A 47 -15.03 0.72 22.81
C LEU A 47 -14.64 1.64 21.64
N ASP A 48 -13.73 2.60 21.87
CA ASP A 48 -13.23 3.48 20.81
C ASP A 48 -12.53 2.68 19.69
N ARG A 49 -11.79 1.62 20.04
CA ARG A 49 -11.19 0.72 19.05
C ARG A 49 -12.24 -0.05 18.24
N LEU A 50 -13.34 -0.47 18.85
CA LEU A 50 -14.43 -1.16 18.14
C LEU A 50 -15.18 -0.21 17.21
N ASP A 51 -15.51 1.00 17.66
CA ASP A 51 -16.17 2.01 16.83
C ASP A 51 -15.31 2.40 15.61
N ARG A 52 -13.99 2.51 15.80
CA ARG A 52 -13.02 2.73 14.72
C ARG A 52 -13.02 1.59 13.70
N GLN A 53 -13.08 0.35 14.17
CA GLN A 53 -13.12 -0.83 13.31
C GLN A 53 -14.43 -0.87 12.51
N ASP A 54 -15.57 -0.66 13.16
CA ASP A 54 -16.89 -0.65 12.51
C ASP A 54 -17.00 0.48 11.49
N PHE A 55 -16.49 1.67 11.80
CA PHE A 55 -16.40 2.78 10.84
C PHE A 55 -15.58 2.38 9.61
N SER A 56 -14.39 1.82 9.81
CA SER A 56 -13.51 1.43 8.71
C SER A 56 -14.14 0.33 7.85
N ALA A 57 -14.77 -0.67 8.46
CA ALA A 57 -15.44 -1.75 7.75
C ALA A 57 -16.65 -1.26 6.94
N ALA A 58 -17.42 -0.31 7.46
CA ALA A 58 -18.53 0.30 6.73
C ALA A 58 -18.05 1.11 5.51
N VAL A 59 -16.95 1.85 5.65
CA VAL A 59 -16.34 2.60 4.52
C VAL A 59 -15.78 1.64 3.47
N ASP A 60 -15.04 0.61 3.86
CA ASP A 60 -14.47 -0.38 2.94
C ASP A 60 -15.57 -1.12 2.17
N LYS A 61 -16.65 -1.51 2.86
CA LYS A 61 -17.81 -2.13 2.23
C LYS A 61 -18.58 -1.18 1.30
N ALA A 62 -18.55 0.13 1.57
CA ALA A 62 -19.08 1.11 0.65
C ALA A 62 -18.30 1.12 -0.67
N TYR A 63 -16.96 1.09 -0.62
CA TYR A 63 -16.11 0.97 -1.80
C TYR A 63 -16.39 -0.31 -2.59
N GLU A 64 -16.46 -1.46 -1.92
CA GLU A 64 -16.82 -2.74 -2.56
C GLU A 64 -18.18 -2.66 -3.27
N CYS A 65 -19.17 -1.99 -2.66
CA CYS A 65 -20.47 -1.80 -3.27
C CYS A 65 -20.47 -0.83 -4.45
N VAL A 66 -19.62 0.20 -4.44
CA VAL A 66 -19.42 1.10 -5.60
C VAL A 66 -18.78 0.34 -6.75
N ASP A 67 -17.75 -0.47 -6.48
CA ASP A 67 -17.05 -1.26 -7.50
C ASP A 67 -17.96 -2.33 -8.13
N ALA A 68 -18.86 -2.92 -7.33
CA ALA A 68 -19.91 -3.80 -7.80
C ALA A 68 -21.08 -3.08 -8.52
N ARG A 69 -20.98 -1.75 -8.73
CA ARG A 69 -22.01 -0.87 -9.31
C ARG A 69 -23.35 -0.91 -8.56
N ASN A 70 -23.34 -1.23 -7.27
CA ASN A 70 -24.52 -1.23 -6.40
C ASN A 70 -24.54 0.03 -5.51
N PHE A 71 -24.87 1.16 -6.12
CA PHE A 71 -24.90 2.47 -5.44
C PHE A 71 -25.87 2.52 -4.25
N SER A 72 -26.96 1.74 -4.29
CA SER A 72 -27.92 1.67 -3.18
C SER A 72 -27.33 1.00 -1.93
N CYS A 73 -26.43 0.03 -2.12
CA CYS A 73 -25.66 -0.56 -1.03
C CYS A 73 -24.65 0.45 -0.49
N ALA A 74 -23.88 1.10 -1.38
CA ALA A 74 -22.89 2.09 -0.99
C ALA A 74 -23.52 3.22 -0.16
N ASP A 75 -24.67 3.76 -0.57
CA ASP A 75 -25.39 4.82 0.15
C ASP A 75 -25.82 4.38 1.56
N ARG A 76 -26.20 3.10 1.73
CA ARG A 76 -26.54 2.55 3.04
C ARG A 76 -25.32 2.45 3.94
N GLN A 77 -24.20 1.95 3.41
CA GLN A 77 -22.95 1.79 4.15
C GLN A 77 -22.33 3.15 4.51
N LEU A 78 -22.35 4.13 3.61
CA LEU A 78 -21.91 5.50 3.91
C LEU A 78 -22.76 6.17 5.00
N LYS A 79 -24.07 5.87 5.05
CA LYS A 79 -24.98 6.36 6.11
C LYS A 79 -24.75 5.65 7.45
N GLU A 80 -24.35 4.38 7.43
CA GLU A 80 -23.91 3.65 8.62
C GLU A 80 -22.59 4.25 9.14
N ALA A 81 -21.60 4.44 8.26
CA ALA A 81 -20.32 5.07 8.58
C ALA A 81 -20.48 6.51 9.13
N GLU A 82 -21.44 7.30 8.61
CA GLU A 82 -21.73 8.65 9.11
C GLU A 82 -22.10 8.69 10.60
N ARG A 83 -22.73 7.63 11.12
CA ARG A 83 -23.09 7.54 12.55
C ARG A 83 -21.91 7.20 13.45
N LEU A 84 -20.83 6.67 12.87
CA LEU A 84 -19.65 6.18 13.56
C LEU A 84 -18.46 7.16 13.44
N VAL A 85 -18.69 8.39 12.97
CA VAL A 85 -17.65 9.41 12.85
C VAL A 85 -17.28 9.95 14.23
N PHE A 86 -16.03 9.77 14.64
CA PHE A 86 -15.53 10.15 15.98
C PHE A 86 -14.48 11.28 15.96
N ASP A 87 -13.81 11.53 14.83
CA ASP A 87 -12.73 12.52 14.72
C ASP A 87 -12.67 13.21 13.33
N GLU A 88 -11.75 14.16 13.17
CA GLU A 88 -11.55 14.88 11.90
C GLU A 88 -11.08 13.93 10.79
N SER A 89 -10.26 12.92 11.13
CA SER A 89 -9.70 11.98 10.16
C SER A 89 -10.77 11.07 9.55
N SER A 90 -11.70 10.55 10.37
CA SER A 90 -12.86 9.78 9.92
C SER A 90 -13.83 10.63 9.08
N ARG A 91 -14.02 11.92 9.40
CA ARG A 91 -14.79 12.83 8.54
C ARG A 91 -14.18 12.96 7.16
N GLN A 92 -12.87 13.17 7.07
CA GLN A 92 -12.17 13.29 5.81
C GLN A 92 -12.31 12.00 4.98
N ARG A 93 -12.07 10.84 5.61
CA ARG A 93 -12.21 9.53 4.95
C ARG A 93 -13.64 9.27 4.44
N LEU A 94 -14.66 9.69 5.20
CA LEU A 94 -16.05 9.59 4.78
C LEU A 94 -16.37 10.53 3.60
N ALA A 95 -15.80 11.74 3.59
CA ALA A 95 -15.95 12.67 2.47
C ALA A 95 -15.32 12.09 1.19
N GLU A 96 -14.10 11.56 1.28
CA GLU A 96 -13.42 10.90 0.16
C GLU A 96 -14.25 9.73 -0.40
N ALA A 97 -14.85 8.91 0.48
CA ALA A 97 -15.72 7.80 0.04
C ALA A 97 -17.02 8.29 -0.64
N ARG A 98 -17.57 9.44 -0.23
CA ARG A 98 -18.73 10.07 -0.89
C ARG A 98 -18.38 10.64 -2.26
N ASP A 99 -17.21 11.26 -2.37
CA ASP A 99 -16.71 11.81 -3.63
C ASP A 99 -16.46 10.67 -4.63
N TYR A 100 -15.77 9.61 -4.21
CA TYR A 100 -15.55 8.41 -5.04
C TYR A 100 -16.86 7.78 -5.51
N ARG A 101 -17.83 7.61 -4.61
CA ARG A 101 -19.17 7.11 -4.97
C ARG A 101 -19.84 7.98 -6.02
N THR A 102 -19.71 9.31 -5.92
CA THR A 102 -20.35 10.26 -6.85
C THR A 102 -19.69 10.20 -8.22
N GLU A 103 -18.36 10.23 -8.27
CA GLU A 103 -17.59 10.09 -9.51
C GLU A 103 -17.93 8.77 -10.24
N MET A 104 -17.93 7.66 -9.51
CA MET A 104 -18.25 6.35 -10.10
C MET A 104 -19.70 6.24 -10.59
N TYR A 105 -20.64 6.94 -9.95
CA TYR A 105 -22.02 7.02 -10.41
C TYR A 105 -22.13 7.79 -11.73
N GLU A 106 -21.46 8.93 -11.84
CA GLU A 106 -21.44 9.73 -13.07
C GLU A 106 -20.84 8.95 -14.25
N ILE A 107 -19.70 8.27 -14.03
CA ILE A 107 -19.06 7.40 -15.03
C ILE A 107 -20.04 6.29 -15.48
N ALA A 108 -20.72 5.63 -14.54
CA ALA A 108 -21.68 4.58 -14.87
C ALA A 108 -22.91 5.12 -15.63
N GLU A 109 -23.37 6.33 -15.34
CA GLU A 109 -24.48 6.97 -16.05
C GLU A 109 -24.07 7.37 -17.47
N GLU A 110 -22.88 7.93 -17.65
CA GLU A 110 -22.32 8.24 -18.97
C GLU A 110 -22.13 6.99 -19.84
N GLU A 111 -21.59 5.92 -19.27
CA GLU A 111 -21.45 4.64 -19.97
C GLU A 111 -22.82 4.09 -20.39
N LYS A 112 -23.82 4.18 -19.51
CA LYS A 112 -25.20 3.78 -19.83
C LYS A 112 -25.79 4.64 -20.96
N LYS A 113 -25.55 5.96 -20.97
CA LYS A 113 -25.96 6.85 -22.06
C LYS A 113 -25.27 6.51 -23.37
N ARG A 114 -23.96 6.24 -23.35
CA ARG A 114 -23.19 5.81 -24.52
C ARG A 114 -23.72 4.50 -25.10
N LEU A 115 -23.95 3.49 -24.26
CA LEU A 115 -24.52 2.21 -24.70
C LEU A 115 -25.95 2.35 -25.23
N ALA A 116 -26.77 3.23 -24.64
CA ALA A 116 -28.10 3.52 -25.14
C ALA A 116 -28.05 4.22 -26.51
N MET A 117 -27.13 5.16 -26.70
CA MET A 117 -26.90 5.82 -27.98
C MET A 117 -26.39 4.84 -29.04
N GLU A 118 -25.49 3.92 -28.68
CA GLU A 118 -24.99 2.90 -29.60
C GLU A 118 -26.10 1.93 -30.02
N ARG A 119 -26.92 1.44 -29.09
CA ARG A 119 -28.11 0.64 -29.43
C ARG A 119 -29.07 1.40 -30.32
N ARG A 120 -29.29 2.69 -30.03
CA ARG A 120 -30.14 3.55 -30.85
C ARG A 120 -29.59 3.69 -32.27
N ILE A 121 -28.29 3.92 -32.43
CA ILE A 121 -27.63 3.96 -33.73
C ILE A 121 -27.82 2.64 -34.47
N GLN A 122 -27.65 1.51 -33.80
CA GLN A 122 -27.89 0.18 -34.39
C GLN A 122 -29.35 0.01 -34.83
N GLU A 123 -30.31 0.35 -33.96
CA GLU A 123 -31.75 0.29 -34.28
C GLU A 123 -32.15 1.23 -35.43
N CYS A 124 -31.62 2.46 -35.47
CA CYS A 124 -31.84 3.42 -36.55
C CYS A 124 -31.22 2.93 -37.87
N SER A 125 -30.01 2.37 -37.82
CA SER A 125 -29.34 1.84 -39.01
C SER A 125 -30.08 0.66 -39.63
N ALA A 126 -30.77 -0.15 -38.81
CA ALA A 126 -31.53 -1.29 -39.27
C ALA A 126 -32.89 -0.90 -39.88
N ASN A 127 -33.53 0.17 -39.37
CA ASN A 127 -34.91 0.52 -39.73
C ASN A 127 -35.04 1.73 -40.66
N CYS A 128 -33.99 2.54 -40.84
CA CYS A 128 -34.06 3.82 -41.55
C CYS A 128 -33.10 3.84 -42.75
N PRO A 129 -33.55 3.44 -43.96
CA PRO A 129 -32.71 3.40 -45.16
C PRO A 129 -32.46 4.80 -45.76
N ILE A 130 -33.31 5.79 -45.44
CA ILE A 130 -33.18 7.17 -45.93
C ILE A 130 -32.25 7.96 -44.98
N ARG A 131 -31.17 8.52 -45.53
CA ARG A 131 -30.11 9.19 -44.74
C ARG A 131 -30.59 10.31 -43.81
N ARG A 132 -31.51 11.18 -44.25
CA ARG A 132 -32.03 12.26 -43.41
C ARG A 132 -32.82 11.73 -42.21
N GLU A 133 -33.66 10.73 -42.43
CA GLU A 133 -34.44 10.10 -41.35
C GLU A 133 -33.54 9.32 -40.38
N TYR A 134 -32.42 8.77 -40.87
CA TYR A 134 -31.39 8.18 -40.01
C TYR A 134 -30.73 9.22 -39.10
N GLU A 135 -30.33 10.37 -39.63
CA GLU A 135 -29.74 11.47 -38.85
C GLU A 135 -30.74 11.97 -37.77
N ASP A 136 -32.00 12.21 -38.15
CA ASP A 136 -33.07 12.59 -37.21
C ASP A 136 -33.38 11.50 -36.17
N CYS A 137 -33.26 10.23 -36.55
CA CYS A 137 -33.44 9.07 -35.66
C CYS A 137 -32.32 8.97 -34.62
N VAL A 138 -31.05 9.15 -35.02
CA VAL A 138 -29.90 9.10 -34.11
C VAL A 138 -29.94 10.24 -33.09
N ASP A 139 -30.35 11.43 -33.51
CA ASP A 139 -30.29 12.65 -32.69
C ASP A 139 -31.35 12.73 -31.59
N GLY A 140 -32.44 11.96 -31.68
CA GLY A 140 -33.52 12.11 -30.71
C GLY A 140 -34.89 12.27 -31.33
N TYR A 141 -34.94 12.89 -32.50
CA TYR A 141 -36.13 13.55 -33.02
C TYR A 141 -37.14 12.57 -33.63
N GLN A 142 -36.68 11.42 -34.13
CA GLN A 142 -37.54 10.39 -34.71
C GLN A 142 -37.35 9.04 -34.01
N ASN A 143 -38.45 8.29 -33.84
CA ASN A 143 -38.40 6.94 -33.28
C ASN A 143 -38.04 5.94 -34.40
N PRO A 144 -37.10 5.00 -34.18
CA PRO A 144 -36.67 4.03 -35.18
C PRO A 144 -37.82 3.24 -35.85
N ARG A 145 -38.96 3.08 -35.16
CA ARG A 145 -40.13 2.35 -35.68
C ARG A 145 -40.96 3.10 -36.72
N TYR A 146 -40.73 4.40 -36.93
CA TYR A 146 -41.53 5.24 -37.83
C TYR A 146 -40.71 5.79 -39.01
N CYS A 147 -39.63 5.11 -39.39
CA CYS A 147 -38.90 5.42 -40.61
C CYS A 147 -39.68 4.97 -41.85
N ARG A 148 -39.64 5.79 -42.91
CA ARG A 148 -40.48 5.61 -44.09
C ARG A 148 -39.78 4.64 -45.05
N GLU A 149 -40.48 3.58 -45.45
CA GLU A 149 -39.94 2.68 -46.48
C GLU A 149 -39.79 3.43 -47.81
N PRO A 150 -38.65 3.26 -48.52
CA PRO A 150 -38.42 3.95 -49.78
C PRO A 150 -39.41 3.42 -50.83
N ALA A 151 -40.24 4.30 -51.38
CA ALA A 151 -41.10 3.97 -52.51
C ALA A 151 -40.22 3.56 -53.70
N SER A 152 -40.30 2.30 -54.11
CA SER A 152 -39.53 1.76 -55.22
C SER A 152 -40.12 2.21 -56.57
N ASP A 153 -39.56 3.25 -57.17
CA ASP A 153 -39.90 3.70 -58.53
C ASP A 153 -39.16 2.86 -59.60
N GLN A 154 -39.92 2.29 -60.55
CA GLN A 154 -39.43 1.55 -61.72
C GLN A 154 -38.95 2.49 -62.86
N PRO A 155 -37.81 2.24 -63.54
CA PRO A 155 -37.36 3.10 -64.64
C PRO A 155 -37.89 2.63 -66.01
N SER A 156 -38.52 3.56 -66.74
CA SER A 156 -38.94 3.42 -68.15
C SER A 156 -37.92 4.09 -69.09
N GLY A 157 -37.48 3.39 -70.13
CA GLY A 157 -36.51 3.88 -71.13
C GLY A 157 -37.09 4.09 -72.54
N SER A 158 -36.46 4.99 -73.32
CA SER A 158 -36.52 5.21 -74.80
C SER A 158 -36.30 6.72 -75.09
N ASN A 159 -35.75 7.23 -76.19
CA ASN A 159 -35.30 6.73 -77.50
C ASN A 159 -34.43 7.83 -78.16
N SER A 160 -33.60 7.45 -79.14
CA SER A 160 -32.85 8.34 -80.05
C SER A 160 -33.33 8.16 -81.49
N ASN A 161 -33.29 9.21 -82.33
CA ASN A 161 -33.30 9.11 -83.81
C ASN A 161 -32.87 10.42 -84.51
N ASN A 162 -32.24 10.25 -85.68
CA ASN A 162 -31.58 11.24 -86.55
C ASN A 162 -32.12 11.03 -88.00
N THR A 163 -32.32 12.07 -88.83
CA THR A 163 -32.73 11.91 -90.26
C THR A 163 -32.22 13.05 -91.18
N MET A 164 -31.72 12.70 -92.37
CA MET A 164 -31.10 13.54 -93.44
C MET A 164 -31.66 13.14 -94.84
N MET A 165 -31.71 14.07 -95.82
CA MET A 165 -31.87 13.98 -97.32
C MET A 165 -32.95 14.98 -97.85
N MET A 166 -32.99 15.53 -99.09
CA MET A 166 -32.51 15.13 -100.43
C MET A 166 -32.49 16.33 -101.44
N LEU A 167 -31.88 16.11 -102.62
CA LEU A 167 -31.50 17.03 -103.73
C LEU A 167 -32.49 17.06 -104.93
N ASN A 168 -32.12 17.84 -105.99
CA ASN A 168 -32.46 17.73 -107.45
C ASN A 168 -33.48 18.78 -107.96
N GLN A 169 -33.35 19.54 -109.06
CA GLN A 169 -33.20 19.12 -110.47
C GLN A 169 -33.37 20.34 -111.43
N THR A 170 -32.33 20.94 -112.04
CA THR A 170 -32.47 21.93 -113.17
C THR A 170 -31.11 22.30 -113.81
N VAL A 171 -30.65 21.64 -114.89
CA VAL A 171 -29.26 21.83 -115.40
C VAL A 171 -29.06 22.06 -116.92
N GLN A 172 -29.98 21.85 -117.85
CA GLN A 172 -29.56 21.78 -119.27
C GLN A 172 -29.46 23.08 -120.10
N GLN A 173 -29.85 24.25 -119.58
CA GLN A 173 -29.70 25.54 -120.30
C GLN A 173 -28.68 26.52 -119.67
N PHE A 174 -28.01 26.13 -118.57
CA PHE A 174 -27.11 27.03 -117.83
C PHE A 174 -25.65 27.03 -118.35
N LYS A 175 -25.26 26.05 -119.17
CA LYS A 175 -23.87 25.58 -119.33
C LYS A 175 -22.83 26.61 -119.80
N GLN A 176 -23.17 27.55 -120.69
CA GLN A 176 -22.19 28.54 -121.18
C GLN A 176 -22.13 29.84 -120.38
N PHE A 177 -23.22 30.22 -119.71
CA PHE A 177 -23.23 31.37 -118.77
C PHE A 177 -22.67 30.96 -117.40
N THR A 178 -22.82 29.68 -117.00
CA THR A 178 -22.23 29.21 -115.74
C THR A 178 -20.71 29.20 -115.79
N GLU A 179 -20.07 28.77 -116.87
CA GLU A 179 -18.61 28.57 -116.88
C GLU A 179 -17.82 29.84 -116.51
N ASN A 180 -18.26 31.02 -116.98
CA ASN A 180 -17.64 32.29 -116.61
C ASN A 180 -18.01 32.75 -115.18
N GLN A 181 -19.24 32.52 -114.71
CA GLN A 181 -19.60 32.79 -113.30
C GLN A 181 -18.94 31.81 -112.32
N LEU A 182 -18.77 30.55 -112.69
CA LEU A 182 -18.11 29.51 -111.90
C LEU A 182 -16.62 29.81 -111.74
N ALA A 183 -15.97 30.37 -112.77
CA ALA A 183 -14.58 30.79 -112.66
C ALA A 183 -14.40 31.93 -111.64
N GLN A 184 -15.25 32.96 -111.66
CA GLN A 184 -15.23 34.03 -110.65
C GLN A 184 -15.62 33.52 -109.26
N GLN A 185 -16.64 32.66 -109.17
CA GLN A 185 -17.09 32.11 -107.90
C GLN A 185 -16.05 31.16 -107.28
N ARG A 186 -15.31 30.41 -108.11
CA ARG A 186 -14.16 29.59 -107.68
C ARG A 186 -13.04 30.46 -107.10
N GLN A 187 -12.71 31.59 -107.73
CA GLN A 187 -11.70 32.51 -107.18
C GLN A 187 -12.13 33.13 -105.84
N GLN A 188 -13.41 33.51 -105.69
CA GLN A 188 -13.90 34.01 -104.41
C GLN A 188 -13.90 32.94 -103.31
N LEU A 189 -14.29 31.70 -103.63
CA LEU A 189 -14.22 30.58 -102.71
C LEU A 189 -12.79 30.24 -102.30
N GLU A 190 -11.84 30.27 -103.24
CA GLU A 190 -10.44 30.01 -102.95
C GLU A 190 -9.85 31.09 -102.02
N MET A 191 -10.19 32.36 -102.25
CA MET A 191 -9.81 33.46 -101.35
C MET A 191 -10.44 33.29 -99.95
N GLN A 192 -11.71 32.90 -99.88
CA GLN A 192 -12.42 32.65 -98.62
C GLN A 192 -11.83 31.44 -97.86
N GLN A 193 -11.44 30.38 -98.57
CA GLN A 193 -10.78 29.21 -98.00
C GLN A 193 -9.43 29.59 -97.38
N ARG A 194 -8.60 30.38 -98.07
CA ARG A 194 -7.31 30.83 -97.53
C ARG A 194 -7.47 31.66 -96.25
N MET A 195 -8.44 32.57 -96.23
CA MET A 195 -8.78 33.34 -95.03
C MET A 195 -9.21 32.46 -93.85
N TYR A 196 -10.00 31.42 -94.12
CA TYR A 196 -10.44 30.47 -93.10
C TYR A 196 -9.30 29.61 -92.57
N GLU A 197 -8.42 29.14 -93.45
CA GLU A 197 -7.21 28.39 -93.06
C GLU A 197 -6.27 29.24 -92.20
N GLU A 198 -6.05 30.50 -92.55
CA GLU A 198 -5.22 31.40 -91.77
C GLU A 198 -5.82 31.67 -90.37
N GLN A 199 -7.13 31.87 -90.27
CA GLN A 199 -7.82 31.97 -88.98
C GLN A 199 -7.68 30.69 -88.15
N ARG A 200 -7.81 29.52 -88.78
CA ARG A 200 -7.68 28.22 -88.10
C ARG A 200 -6.28 28.04 -87.54
N LEU A 201 -5.25 28.37 -88.32
CA LEU A 201 -3.84 28.32 -87.87
C LEU A 201 -3.58 29.30 -86.71
N ARG A 202 -4.11 30.52 -86.77
CA ARG A 202 -3.99 31.48 -85.65
C ARG A 202 -4.68 30.98 -84.38
N GLN A 203 -5.88 30.41 -84.49
CA GLN A 203 -6.59 29.83 -83.35
C GLN A 203 -5.82 28.64 -82.76
N GLU A 204 -5.24 27.78 -83.61
CA GLU A 204 -4.45 26.64 -83.15
C GLU A 204 -3.15 27.09 -82.45
N ALA A 205 -2.47 28.12 -82.97
CA ALA A 205 -1.30 28.71 -82.34
C ALA A 205 -1.62 29.28 -80.95
N ILE A 206 -2.73 30.01 -80.80
CA ILE A 206 -3.19 30.54 -79.50
C ILE A 206 -3.53 29.40 -78.53
N LYS A 207 -4.22 28.36 -78.98
CA LYS A 207 -4.54 27.19 -78.15
C LYS A 207 -3.26 26.49 -77.65
N ARG A 208 -2.27 26.29 -78.52
CA ARG A 208 -0.97 25.71 -78.15
C ARG A 208 -0.24 26.57 -77.13
N GLN A 209 -0.26 27.90 -77.27
CA GLN A 209 0.35 28.81 -76.31
C GLN A 209 -0.35 28.77 -74.95
N GLN A 210 -1.68 28.76 -74.92
CA GLN A 210 -2.46 28.62 -73.68
C GLN A 210 -2.22 27.27 -72.99
N GLU A 211 -2.09 26.19 -73.76
CA GLU A 211 -1.80 24.87 -73.22
C GLU A 211 -0.40 24.79 -72.61
N GLN A 212 0.61 25.41 -73.24
CA GLN A 212 1.96 25.53 -72.67
C GLN A 212 1.96 26.31 -71.35
N GLN A 213 1.24 27.44 -71.29
CA GLN A 213 1.10 28.22 -70.06
C GLN A 213 0.38 27.44 -68.95
N ARG A 214 -0.67 26.68 -69.28
CA ARG A 214 -1.37 25.81 -68.32
C ARG A 214 -0.44 24.73 -67.77
N ARG A 215 0.31 24.06 -68.64
CA ARG A 215 1.28 23.01 -68.23
C ARG A 215 2.39 23.59 -67.33
N GLU A 216 2.87 24.80 -67.61
CA GLU A 216 3.88 25.44 -66.75
C GLU A 216 3.30 25.81 -65.38
N MET A 217 2.10 26.40 -65.33
CA MET A 217 1.42 26.72 -64.07
C MET A 217 1.13 25.48 -63.24
N GLU A 218 0.71 24.38 -63.88
CA GLU A 218 0.46 23.10 -63.23
C GLU A 218 1.75 22.49 -62.67
N ARG A 219 2.86 22.56 -63.41
CA ARG A 219 4.19 22.13 -62.90
C ARG A 219 4.63 22.95 -61.69
N ARG A 220 4.48 24.29 -61.72
CA ARG A 220 4.82 25.13 -60.56
C ARG A 220 3.95 24.81 -59.35
N ARG A 221 2.64 24.62 -59.55
CA ARG A 221 1.72 24.25 -58.47
C ARG A 221 2.06 22.89 -57.87
N SER A 222 2.37 21.90 -58.71
CA SER A 222 2.79 20.57 -58.26
C SER A 222 4.10 20.62 -57.46
N GLN A 223 5.09 21.42 -57.90
CA GLN A 223 6.34 21.62 -57.17
C GLN A 223 6.11 22.27 -55.80
N GLN A 224 5.25 23.29 -55.72
CA GLN A 224 4.91 23.95 -54.45
C GLN A 224 4.21 23.01 -53.46
N LEU A 225 3.30 22.15 -53.94
CA LEU A 225 2.64 21.15 -53.09
C LEU A 225 3.64 20.10 -52.59
N ALA A 226 4.52 19.60 -53.46
CA ALA A 226 5.55 18.64 -53.06
C ALA A 226 6.53 19.23 -52.03
N GLU A 227 6.87 20.51 -52.14
CA GLU A 227 7.73 21.18 -51.16
C GLU A 227 7.01 21.41 -49.83
N ALA A 228 5.73 21.79 -49.85
CA ALA A 228 4.92 21.94 -48.65
C ALA A 228 4.78 20.61 -47.89
N GLU A 229 4.51 19.51 -48.62
CA GLU A 229 4.40 18.17 -48.05
C GLU A 229 5.73 17.69 -47.42
N ARG A 230 6.88 18.00 -48.05
CA ARG A 230 8.20 17.71 -47.46
C ARG A 230 8.45 18.48 -46.17
N ARG A 231 8.08 19.77 -46.12
CA ARG A 231 8.23 20.60 -44.91
C ARG A 231 7.33 20.09 -43.78
N GLU A 232 6.11 19.66 -44.11
CA GLU A 232 5.19 19.08 -43.12
C GLU A 232 5.73 17.75 -42.58
N ALA A 233 6.20 16.86 -43.45
CA ALA A 233 6.83 15.60 -43.04
C ALA A 233 8.05 15.80 -42.12
N GLU A 234 8.90 16.79 -42.42
CA GLU A 234 10.06 17.14 -41.59
C GLU A 234 9.65 17.66 -40.20
N LEU A 235 8.59 18.49 -40.13
CA LEU A 235 8.06 18.97 -38.85
C LEU A 235 7.46 17.84 -38.00
N ILE A 236 6.79 16.87 -38.63
CA ILE A 236 6.25 15.70 -37.95
C ILE A 236 7.39 14.83 -37.40
N ASP A 237 8.42 14.51 -38.20
CA ASP A 237 9.59 13.74 -37.74
C ASP A 237 10.31 14.46 -36.58
N ARG A 238 10.50 15.78 -36.69
CA ARG A 238 11.12 16.57 -35.62
C ARG A 238 10.29 16.55 -34.33
N ARG A 239 8.95 16.60 -34.42
CA ARG A 239 8.06 16.47 -33.25
C ARG A 239 8.15 15.09 -32.62
N GLN A 240 8.15 14.02 -33.43
CA GLN A 240 8.25 12.65 -32.94
C GLN A 240 9.58 12.41 -32.20
N ARG A 241 10.70 12.88 -32.76
CA ARG A 241 12.02 12.77 -32.10
C ARG A 241 12.06 13.53 -30.78
N ALA A 242 11.51 14.75 -30.74
CA ALA A 242 11.45 15.55 -29.52
C ALA A 242 10.57 14.88 -28.44
N GLU A 243 9.46 14.27 -28.83
CA GLU A 243 8.59 13.54 -27.91
C GLU A 243 9.26 12.26 -27.37
N GLU A 244 9.95 11.50 -28.23
CA GLU A 244 10.69 10.30 -27.80
C GLU A 244 11.81 10.67 -26.81
N GLU A 245 12.54 11.75 -27.07
CA GLU A 245 13.57 12.25 -26.16
C GLU A 245 12.98 12.66 -24.81
N ARG A 246 11.83 13.35 -24.80
CA ARG A 246 11.11 13.69 -23.57
C ARG A 246 10.69 12.45 -22.79
N ARG A 247 10.11 11.46 -23.46
CA ARG A 247 9.71 10.18 -22.84
C ARG A 247 10.92 9.44 -22.25
N ARG A 248 12.06 9.43 -22.95
CA ARG A 248 13.31 8.82 -22.43
C ARG A 248 13.84 9.55 -21.19
N LEU A 249 13.79 10.89 -21.18
CA LEU A 249 14.26 11.68 -20.05
C LEU A 249 13.35 11.53 -18.82
N GLU A 250 12.03 11.50 -19.03
CA GLU A 250 11.04 11.24 -17.97
C GLU A 250 11.19 9.83 -17.40
N ALA A 251 11.32 8.81 -18.26
CA ALA A 251 11.58 7.44 -17.83
C ALA A 251 12.89 7.31 -17.04
N ARG A 252 13.94 8.03 -17.44
CA ARG A 252 15.20 8.07 -16.70
C ARG A 252 15.06 8.73 -15.33
N ARG A 253 14.29 9.82 -15.22
CA ARG A 253 14.01 10.48 -13.93
C ARG A 253 13.22 9.56 -12.99
N GLN A 254 12.18 8.89 -13.50
CA GLN A 254 11.41 7.92 -12.72
C GLN A 254 12.26 6.73 -12.28
N ALA A 255 13.13 6.20 -13.15
CA ALA A 255 14.05 5.12 -12.81
C ALA A 255 15.07 5.56 -11.73
N GLU A 256 15.56 6.80 -11.78
CA GLU A 256 16.48 7.33 -10.77
C GLU A 256 15.78 7.55 -9.43
N GLU A 257 14.56 8.10 -9.42
CA GLU A 257 13.77 8.33 -8.21
C GLU A 257 13.42 7.01 -7.51
N THR A 258 12.94 6.02 -8.27
CA THR A 258 12.65 4.68 -7.73
C THR A 258 13.92 3.98 -7.23
N ALA A 259 15.08 4.19 -7.88
CA ALA A 259 16.36 3.69 -7.39
C ALA A 259 16.78 4.36 -6.07
N ARG A 260 16.54 5.68 -5.91
CA ARG A 260 16.80 6.41 -4.66
C ARG A 260 15.90 5.92 -3.53
N GLN A 261 14.60 5.78 -3.76
CA GLN A 261 13.65 5.25 -2.78
C GLN A 261 14.05 3.85 -2.31
N ARG A 262 14.38 2.94 -3.24
CA ARG A 262 14.87 1.59 -2.89
C ARG A 262 16.20 1.61 -2.13
N ALA A 263 17.08 2.56 -2.42
CA ALA A 263 18.34 2.68 -1.70
C ALA A 263 18.13 3.20 -0.26
N GLU A 264 17.22 4.15 -0.07
CA GLU A 264 16.83 4.66 1.26
C GLU A 264 16.12 3.59 2.10
N GLU A 265 15.16 2.87 1.51
CA GLU A 265 14.50 1.75 2.17
C GLU A 265 15.50 0.66 2.61
N ARG A 266 16.49 0.35 1.77
CA ARG A 266 17.58 -0.58 2.14
C ARG A 266 18.42 -0.08 3.30
N ARG A 267 18.72 1.22 3.36
CA ARG A 267 19.48 1.83 4.48
C ARG A 267 18.66 1.76 5.78
N GLN A 268 17.38 2.12 5.73
CA GLN A 268 16.49 2.03 6.88
C GLN A 268 16.33 0.59 7.37
N ALA A 269 16.16 -0.37 6.46
CA ALA A 269 16.08 -1.79 6.81
C ALA A 269 17.39 -2.33 7.42
N GLU A 270 18.55 -1.88 6.95
CA GLU A 270 19.85 -2.25 7.52
C GLU A 270 20.06 -1.66 8.92
N GLU A 271 19.69 -0.40 9.13
CA GLU A 271 19.74 0.25 10.43
C GLU A 271 18.80 -0.42 11.44
N ALA A 272 17.57 -0.72 11.03
CA ALA A 272 16.62 -1.48 11.85
C ALA A 272 17.17 -2.86 12.25
N ARG A 273 17.79 -3.59 11.30
CA ARG A 273 18.46 -4.88 11.60
C ARG A 273 19.66 -4.72 12.54
N ARG A 274 20.38 -3.59 12.47
CA ARG A 274 21.51 -3.32 13.36
C ARG A 274 21.02 -3.04 14.78
N LEU A 275 19.97 -2.24 14.95
CA LEU A 275 19.35 -1.97 16.25
C LEU A 275 18.75 -3.24 16.86
N ALA A 276 18.04 -4.05 16.07
CA ALA A 276 17.49 -5.33 16.53
C ALA A 276 18.59 -6.29 17.04
N ARG A 277 19.71 -6.41 16.32
CA ARG A 277 20.85 -7.22 16.77
C ARG A 277 21.50 -6.68 18.05
N GLN A 278 21.57 -5.37 18.23
CA GLN A 278 22.08 -4.78 19.47
C GLN A 278 21.18 -5.08 20.66
N GLN A 279 19.85 -4.98 20.49
CA GLN A 279 18.88 -5.34 21.52
C GLN A 279 18.98 -6.83 21.88
N GLU A 280 19.04 -7.73 20.90
CA GLU A 280 19.19 -9.17 21.13
C GLU A 280 20.47 -9.50 21.92
N ILE A 281 21.60 -8.84 21.61
CA ILE A 281 22.86 -9.03 22.33
C ILE A 281 22.72 -8.58 23.80
N LEU A 282 22.09 -7.42 24.04
CA LEU A 282 21.89 -6.90 25.40
C LEU A 282 20.96 -7.80 26.21
N GLU A 283 19.85 -8.27 25.64
CA GLU A 283 18.94 -9.20 26.28
C GLU A 283 19.63 -10.53 26.61
N ARG A 284 20.45 -11.04 25.68
CA ARG A 284 21.23 -12.27 25.90
C ARG A 284 22.28 -12.11 27.00
N GLN A 285 22.89 -10.94 27.12
CA GLN A 285 23.82 -10.64 28.22
C GLN A 285 23.08 -10.60 29.57
N GLN A 286 21.95 -9.88 29.64
CA GLN A 286 21.13 -9.81 30.85
C GLN A 286 20.60 -11.19 31.26
N ALA A 287 20.17 -12.02 30.31
CA ALA A 287 19.71 -13.38 30.59
C ALA A 287 20.84 -14.25 31.16
N ARG A 288 22.05 -14.18 30.60
CA ARG A 288 23.23 -14.90 31.10
C ARG A 288 23.65 -14.43 32.49
N GLU A 289 23.54 -13.14 32.78
CA GLU A 289 23.84 -12.58 34.09
C GLU A 289 22.82 -13.04 35.14
N ARG A 290 21.52 -13.00 34.82
CA ARG A 290 20.46 -13.51 35.69
C ARG A 290 20.63 -15.01 35.98
N GLU A 291 20.94 -15.81 34.96
CA GLU A 291 21.18 -17.24 35.14
C GLU A 291 22.39 -17.51 36.04
N ARG A 292 23.48 -16.75 35.89
CA ARG A 292 24.66 -16.84 36.77
C ARG A 292 24.31 -16.46 38.21
N ALA A 293 23.62 -15.33 38.41
CA ALA A 293 23.20 -14.87 39.73
C ALA A 293 22.27 -15.89 40.41
N GLU A 294 21.36 -16.52 39.66
CA GLU A 294 20.46 -17.55 40.19
C GLU A 294 21.20 -18.84 40.55
N ARG A 295 22.19 -19.26 39.75
CA ARG A 295 23.06 -20.40 40.07
C ARG A 295 23.92 -20.13 41.30
N GLU A 296 24.48 -18.94 41.41
CA GLU A 296 25.26 -18.52 42.59
C GLU A 296 24.39 -18.46 43.85
N ALA A 297 23.18 -17.90 43.74
CA ALA A 297 22.22 -17.87 44.84
C ALA A 297 21.80 -19.28 45.29
N ARG A 298 21.51 -20.19 44.33
CA ARG A 298 21.21 -21.60 44.62
C ARG A 298 22.38 -22.30 45.29
N ARG A 299 23.60 -22.14 44.77
CA ARG A 299 24.82 -22.70 45.37
C ARG A 299 25.04 -22.19 46.79
N ALA A 300 24.88 -20.88 47.01
CA ALA A 300 25.03 -20.29 48.33
C ALA A 300 23.98 -20.84 49.32
N ALA A 301 22.72 -20.95 48.89
CA ALA A 301 21.65 -21.54 49.70
C ALA A 301 21.91 -23.02 50.02
N TYR A 302 22.40 -23.79 49.04
CA TYR A 302 22.79 -25.19 49.22
C TYR A 302 23.92 -25.35 50.24
N LEU A 303 25.00 -24.55 50.11
CA LEU A 303 26.13 -24.59 51.04
C LEU A 303 25.71 -24.18 52.46
N ALA A 304 24.81 -23.19 52.60
CA ALA A 304 24.25 -22.79 53.89
C ALA A 304 23.41 -23.92 54.52
N ALA A 305 22.59 -24.61 53.72
CA ALA A 305 21.81 -25.77 54.19
C ALA A 305 22.73 -26.94 54.58
N MET A 306 23.79 -27.19 53.82
CA MET A 306 24.82 -28.20 54.14
C MET A 306 25.53 -27.87 55.45
N GLN A 307 25.92 -26.62 55.67
CA GLN A 307 26.54 -26.18 56.92
C GLN A 307 25.68 -26.48 58.15
N GLN A 308 24.36 -26.34 58.03
CA GLN A 308 23.42 -26.61 59.13
C GLN A 308 23.15 -28.10 59.32
N GLY A 309 23.17 -28.89 58.25
CA GLY A 309 22.81 -30.30 58.30
C GLY A 309 23.99 -31.27 58.54
N ILE A 310 25.23 -30.86 58.25
CA ILE A 310 26.42 -31.69 58.52
C ILE A 310 26.63 -31.83 60.02
N LYS A 311 26.77 -33.08 60.47
CA LYS A 311 27.06 -33.41 61.87
C LYS A 311 28.42 -34.08 61.95
N LEU A 312 29.28 -33.54 62.80
CA LEU A 312 30.63 -34.05 63.04
C LEU A 312 30.74 -34.64 64.43
N TYR A 313 31.50 -35.73 64.54
CA TYR A 313 31.70 -36.49 65.76
C TYR A 313 33.16 -36.90 65.89
N GLY A 314 33.65 -37.06 67.12
CA GLY A 314 34.97 -37.63 67.36
C GLY A 314 34.91 -39.14 67.57
N ARG A 315 35.92 -39.86 67.05
CA ARG A 315 36.09 -41.31 67.25
C ARG A 315 37.56 -41.67 67.36
N SER A 316 37.83 -42.69 68.18
CA SER A 316 39.16 -43.30 68.24
C SER A 316 39.24 -44.37 67.14
N CYS A 317 40.30 -44.29 66.34
CA CYS A 317 40.61 -45.27 65.30
C CYS A 317 41.70 -46.23 65.76
N PRO A 318 41.88 -47.41 65.12
CA PRO A 318 42.94 -48.33 65.48
C PRO A 318 44.30 -47.63 65.51
N GLY A 319 44.91 -47.56 66.70
CA GLY A 319 46.07 -46.71 67.00
C GLY A 319 45.77 -45.68 68.09
N PRO A 320 46.75 -44.84 68.49
CA PRO A 320 46.55 -43.78 69.46
C PRO A 320 45.82 -42.54 68.89
N SER A 321 45.64 -42.48 67.56
CA SER A 321 45.09 -41.32 66.85
C SER A 321 43.59 -41.09 67.12
N LYS A 322 43.22 -39.83 67.38
CA LYS A 322 41.83 -39.36 67.50
C LYS A 322 41.41 -38.72 66.18
N HIS A 323 40.24 -39.08 65.66
CA HIS A 323 39.75 -38.57 64.37
C HIS A 323 38.40 -37.89 64.52
N VAL A 324 38.15 -36.92 63.65
CA VAL A 324 36.82 -36.35 63.41
C VAL A 324 36.27 -36.95 62.13
N PHE A 325 35.04 -37.42 62.19
CA PHE A 325 34.27 -37.94 61.06
C PHE A 325 32.89 -37.29 61.06
N GLY A 326 32.16 -37.35 59.94
CA GLY A 326 30.87 -36.68 59.84
C GLY A 326 29.88 -37.33 58.90
N THR A 327 28.60 -37.01 59.07
CA THR A 327 27.53 -37.41 58.15
C THR A 327 27.05 -36.21 57.35
N VAL A 328 27.04 -36.33 56.02
CA VAL A 328 26.51 -35.30 55.10
C VAL A 328 25.01 -35.54 54.88
N PRO A 329 24.15 -34.53 55.03
CA PRO A 329 22.73 -34.66 54.72
C PRO A 329 22.52 -34.79 53.20
N ASN A 330 21.59 -35.65 52.77
CA ASN A 330 21.24 -35.79 51.36
C ASN A 330 20.23 -34.70 50.94
N ILE A 331 20.72 -33.52 50.57
CA ILE A 331 19.90 -32.38 50.10
C ILE A 331 19.85 -32.43 48.56
N LYS A 332 18.64 -32.41 47.99
CA LYS A 332 18.42 -32.40 46.53
C LYS A 332 17.82 -31.06 46.06
N PRO A 333 18.19 -30.54 44.87
CA PRO A 333 19.22 -31.06 43.96
C PRO A 333 20.65 -30.82 44.48
N GLU A 334 21.59 -31.64 44.01
CA GLU A 334 23.01 -31.50 44.35
C GLU A 334 23.65 -30.43 43.45
N GLU A 335 24.07 -29.31 44.05
CA GLU A 335 24.67 -28.17 43.33
C GLU A 335 26.21 -28.25 43.26
N VAL A 336 26.84 -29.01 44.16
CA VAL A 336 28.30 -29.19 44.25
C VAL A 336 28.62 -30.64 44.55
N GLY A 337 29.63 -31.20 43.87
CA GLY A 337 29.96 -32.62 43.97
C GLY A 337 30.93 -33.00 45.10
N CYS A 338 31.56 -32.04 45.76
CA CYS A 338 32.42 -32.27 46.92
C CYS A 338 32.41 -31.05 47.85
N LEU A 339 32.66 -31.29 49.14
CA LEU A 339 32.60 -30.26 50.19
C LEU A 339 33.88 -30.22 51.03
N ASP A 340 34.39 -29.03 51.27
CA ASP A 340 35.40 -28.77 52.29
C ASP A 340 34.71 -28.24 53.55
N VAL A 341 34.84 -28.99 54.65
CA VAL A 341 34.14 -28.70 55.90
C VAL A 341 35.13 -28.19 56.94
N TYR A 342 35.02 -26.91 57.27
CA TYR A 342 35.80 -26.27 58.33
C TYR A 342 35.11 -26.53 59.67
N PHE A 343 35.88 -26.95 60.67
CA PHE A 343 35.34 -27.31 61.98
C PHE A 343 36.20 -26.87 63.14
N GLU A 344 35.55 -26.72 64.30
CA GLU A 344 36.17 -26.44 65.59
C GLU A 344 35.84 -27.55 66.58
N VAL A 345 36.83 -27.98 67.36
CA VAL A 345 36.68 -29.03 68.38
C VAL A 345 36.73 -28.40 69.77
N TYR A 346 35.79 -28.78 70.63
CA TYR A 346 35.75 -28.40 72.04
C TYR A 346 35.73 -29.64 72.93
N CYS A 347 36.46 -29.59 74.04
CA CYS A 347 36.39 -30.58 75.11
C CYS A 347 35.38 -30.14 76.18
N PRO A 348 34.68 -31.08 76.85
CA PRO A 348 33.80 -30.74 77.96
C PRO A 348 34.57 -29.99 79.05
N GLY A 349 33.98 -28.92 79.58
CA GLY A 349 34.59 -28.08 80.61
C GLY A 349 35.55 -26.99 80.08
N SER A 350 35.92 -27.01 78.80
CA SER A 350 36.69 -25.93 78.18
C SER A 350 35.79 -25.00 77.39
N ALA A 351 35.91 -23.69 77.62
CA ALA A 351 35.21 -22.66 76.85
C ALA A 351 35.97 -22.26 75.56
N SER A 352 37.24 -22.65 75.43
CA SER A 352 38.08 -22.28 74.29
C SER A 352 38.12 -23.36 73.22
N VAL A 353 38.19 -22.94 71.95
CA VAL A 353 38.43 -23.81 70.80
C VAL A 353 39.75 -24.55 71.02
N GLN A 354 39.72 -25.88 71.04
CA GLN A 354 40.89 -26.70 71.30
C GLN A 354 41.65 -27.04 70.01
N HIS A 355 40.92 -27.20 68.89
CA HIS A 355 41.50 -27.48 67.58
C HIS A 355 40.62 -26.91 66.47
N ARG A 356 41.26 -26.46 65.39
CA ARG A 356 40.61 -26.02 64.15
C ARG A 356 41.13 -26.89 63.02
N GLY A 357 40.22 -27.44 62.22
CA GLY A 357 40.57 -28.32 61.11
C GLY A 357 39.69 -28.10 59.90
N VAL A 358 40.11 -28.68 58.78
CA VAL A 358 39.35 -28.78 57.54
C VAL A 358 39.31 -30.25 57.14
N MET A 359 38.12 -30.77 56.90
CA MET A 359 37.94 -32.04 56.20
C MET A 359 37.78 -31.72 54.72
N GLU A 360 38.80 -32.04 53.93
CA GLU A 360 38.84 -31.76 52.50
C GLU A 360 38.07 -32.85 51.75
N THR A 361 37.36 -32.48 50.67
CA THR A 361 36.71 -33.42 49.74
C THR A 361 35.76 -34.42 50.42
N MET A 362 34.94 -33.97 51.37
CA MET A 362 33.93 -34.81 52.00
C MET A 362 32.83 -35.17 50.99
N LEU A 363 32.67 -36.45 50.69
CA LEU A 363 31.72 -36.98 49.69
C LEU A 363 30.55 -37.69 50.36
N ASN A 364 30.82 -38.57 51.33
CA ASN A 364 29.81 -39.25 52.13
C ASN A 364 30.51 -40.16 53.14
N ASN A 365 30.68 -39.75 54.41
CA ASN A 365 31.36 -40.66 55.34
C ASN A 365 30.37 -41.61 56.00
N VAL A 366 30.59 -42.89 55.71
CA VAL A 366 29.91 -44.05 56.27
C VAL A 366 30.81 -44.64 57.36
N ASN A 367 30.64 -44.18 58.61
CA ASN A 367 31.07 -44.84 59.86
C ASN A 367 32.48 -45.51 59.93
N GLY A 368 33.46 -45.05 59.12
CA GLY A 368 34.78 -45.65 59.02
C GLY A 368 35.91 -44.81 59.63
N CYS A 369 37.05 -45.46 59.88
CA CYS A 369 38.33 -44.83 60.23
C CYS A 369 39.24 -44.56 59.02
N TYR A 370 38.68 -44.76 57.83
CA TYR A 370 39.34 -44.61 56.54
C TYR A 370 38.39 -43.82 55.63
N GLY A 371 38.90 -42.84 54.89
CA GLY A 371 38.11 -41.95 54.03
C GLY A 371 38.09 -40.51 54.54
N ASP A 372 36.92 -39.87 54.48
CA ASP A 372 36.69 -38.45 54.82
C ASP A 372 36.76 -38.19 56.34
N THR A 373 37.91 -38.49 56.94
CA THR A 373 38.22 -38.28 58.35
C THR A 373 39.43 -37.38 58.49
N LYS A 374 39.45 -36.53 59.52
CA LYS A 374 40.62 -35.70 59.84
C LYS A 374 41.18 -36.05 61.21
N GLU A 375 42.47 -36.31 61.25
CA GLU A 375 43.19 -36.55 62.50
C GLU A 375 43.27 -35.26 63.33
N VAL A 376 43.05 -35.41 64.64
CA VAL A 376 43.11 -34.34 65.63
C VAL A 376 44.25 -34.64 66.61
N PRO A 377 45.01 -33.63 67.07
CA PRO A 377 46.12 -33.84 67.98
C PRO A 377 45.74 -34.69 69.20
N GLU A 378 46.54 -35.71 69.49
CA GLU A 378 46.31 -36.61 70.63
C GLU A 378 46.37 -35.86 71.98
N THR A 379 47.09 -34.74 72.01
CA THR A 379 47.29 -33.83 73.16
C THR A 379 46.01 -33.19 73.69
N LEU A 380 44.87 -33.34 72.99
CA LEU A 380 43.60 -32.86 73.52
C LEU A 380 43.21 -33.61 74.81
N PRO A 381 42.77 -32.89 75.85
CA PRO A 381 42.59 -33.45 77.20
C PRO A 381 41.43 -34.43 77.33
N CYS A 382 40.47 -34.42 76.40
CA CYS A 382 39.29 -35.28 76.44
C CYS A 382 39.41 -36.49 75.50
N ALA A 383 38.57 -37.50 75.74
CA ALA A 383 38.46 -38.67 74.85
C ALA A 383 37.79 -38.28 73.53
N ALA A 384 38.09 -38.99 72.44
CA ALA A 384 37.52 -38.67 71.11
C ALA A 384 35.97 -38.68 71.12
N ARG A 385 35.35 -39.60 71.86
CA ARG A 385 33.88 -39.68 72.02
C ARG A 385 33.24 -38.48 72.73
N GLU A 386 34.04 -37.67 73.41
CA GLU A 386 33.60 -36.49 74.17
C GLU A 386 33.78 -35.19 73.38
N PHE A 387 34.34 -35.25 72.16
CA PHE A 387 34.50 -34.10 71.30
C PHE A 387 33.14 -33.49 70.97
N ARG A 388 32.98 -32.20 71.26
CA ARG A 388 31.91 -31.38 70.69
C ARG A 388 32.49 -30.70 69.47
N VAL A 389 32.10 -31.16 68.28
CA VAL A 389 32.60 -30.62 67.02
C VAL A 389 31.53 -29.70 66.43
N LYS A 390 31.93 -28.47 66.10
CA LYS A 390 31.07 -27.46 65.47
C LYS A 390 31.56 -27.17 64.07
N VAL A 391 30.66 -27.27 63.09
CA VAL A 391 30.93 -26.83 61.72
C VAL A 391 30.90 -25.30 61.67
N THR A 392 31.96 -24.68 61.15
CA THR A 392 32.09 -23.22 61.08
C THR A 392 31.86 -22.67 59.68
N LYS A 393 32.29 -23.40 58.65
CA LYS A 393 32.13 -23.00 57.25
C LYS A 393 32.10 -24.25 56.39
N VAL A 394 31.28 -24.22 55.34
CA VAL A 394 31.30 -25.23 54.28
C VAL A 394 31.57 -24.51 52.97
N THR A 395 32.57 -24.98 52.23
CA THR A 395 32.85 -24.52 50.87
C THR A 395 32.76 -25.71 49.93
N SER A 396 32.55 -25.43 48.66
CA SER A 396 32.87 -26.43 47.64
C SER A 396 34.38 -26.52 47.51
N CYS A 397 34.89 -27.73 47.31
CA CYS A 397 36.12 -27.89 46.55
C CYS A 397 35.85 -27.55 45.06
#